data_AF-A0A8S3EPG3-F1
#
_entry.id   AF-A0A8S3EPG3-F1
#
_cell.length_a   1.000
_cell.length_b   1.000
_cell.length_c   1.000
_cell.angle_alpha   90.00
_cell.angle_beta   90.00
_cell.angle_gamma   90.00
#
_symmetry.space_group_name_H-M   'P 1'
#
loop_
_entity.id
_entity.type
_entity.pdbx_description
1 polymer ?
#
loop_
_entity_poly.entity_id
_entity_poly.type
_entity_poly.pdbx_seq_one_letter_code
_entity_poly.pdbx_strand_id
1 'polypeptide(L)' 'MTLTITGTGFSTTTNANKVIIGTSGSCTVTSATTTQIICTISAAPSGTYNVQVNVDGKGLASAISSFSVT' A
#
# COMPACT_ATOMS: atom_id res chain seq x y z
N MET A 1 12.39 -4.70 0.06
CA MET A 1 12.16 -3.25 -0.10
C MET A 1 10.93 -2.86 0.71
N THR A 2 10.98 -1.73 1.42
CA THR A 2 9.90 -1.29 2.32
C THR A 2 9.24 -0.05 1.75
N LEU A 3 7.91 -0.06 1.67
CA LEU A 3 7.08 1.07 1.27
C LEU A 3 6.31 1.58 2.48
N THR A 4 6.38 2.88 2.71
CA THR A 4 5.59 3.58 3.73
C THR A 4 4.52 4.41 3.03
N ILE A 5 3.26 4.13 3.37
CA ILE A 5 2.08 4.82 2.85
C ILE A 5 1.47 5.62 4.00
N THR A 6 1.30 6.92 3.81
CA THR A 6 0.66 7.83 4.77
C THR A 6 -0.70 8.26 4.26
N GLY A 7 -1.67 8.36 5.17
CA GLY A 7 -3.03 8.76 4.84
C GLY A 7 -3.89 8.87 6.09
N THR A 8 -5.19 8.69 5.95
CA THR A 8 -6.15 8.62 7.05
C THR A 8 -7.22 7.59 6.75
N GLY A 9 -7.86 7.07 7.80
CA GLY A 9 -8.96 6.12 7.64
C GLY A 9 -8.51 4.69 7.33
N PHE A 10 -7.23 4.36 7.43
CA PHE A 10 -6.77 2.98 7.31
C PHE A 10 -7.26 2.12 8.49
N SER A 11 -7.24 0.80 8.31
CA SER A 11 -7.50 -0.14 9.39
C SER A 11 -6.22 -0.37 10.20
N THR A 12 -6.35 -0.55 11.51
CA THR A 12 -5.23 -0.99 12.37
C THR A 12 -4.92 -2.48 12.21
N THR A 13 -5.82 -3.24 11.57
CA THR A 13 -5.60 -4.65 11.24
C THR A 13 -4.89 -4.75 9.90
N THR A 14 -3.69 -5.34 9.86
CA THR A 14 -2.87 -5.45 8.65
C THR A 14 -3.60 -6.12 7.48
N ASN A 15 -4.23 -7.28 7.71
CA ASN A 15 -4.99 -8.01 6.68
C ASN A 15 -6.22 -7.27 6.15
N ALA A 16 -6.71 -6.27 6.86
CA ALA A 16 -7.83 -5.44 6.42
C ALA A 16 -7.38 -4.30 5.49
N ASN A 17 -6.08 -4.13 5.25
CA ASN A 17 -5.56 -3.19 4.26
C ASN A 17 -4.92 -3.98 3.11
N LYS A 18 -5.54 -3.97 1.92
CA LYS A 18 -4.96 -4.55 0.72
C LYS A 18 -4.25 -3.48 -0.08
N VAL A 19 -2.95 -3.67 -0.30
CA VAL A 19 -2.11 -2.74 -1.09
C VAL A 19 -1.74 -3.39 -2.42
N ILE A 20 -2.08 -2.73 -3.50
CA ILE A 20 -1.82 -3.13 -4.89
C ILE A 20 -0.83 -2.14 -5.50
N ILE A 21 0.17 -2.66 -6.22
CA ILE A 21 1.24 -1.90 -6.85
C ILE A 21 1.24 -2.17 -8.35
N GLY A 22 0.94 -1.16 -9.16
CA GLY A 22 0.79 -1.31 -10.60
C GLY A 22 -0.38 -2.24 -10.96
N THR A 23 -0.22 -3.03 -12.02
CA THR A 23 -1.26 -3.94 -12.53
C THR A 23 -1.25 -5.32 -11.87
N SER A 24 -0.10 -5.79 -11.38
CA SER A 24 0.04 -7.15 -10.81
C SER A 24 0.92 -7.22 -9.56
N GLY A 25 1.56 -6.12 -9.17
CA GLY A 25 2.35 -6.07 -7.95
C GLY A 25 1.45 -6.06 -6.72
N SER A 26 1.89 -6.73 -5.66
CA SER A 26 1.25 -6.68 -4.36
C SER A 26 2.28 -6.32 -3.29
N CYS A 27 1.81 -5.65 -2.25
CA CYS A 27 2.62 -5.32 -1.09
C CYS A 27 2.11 -6.10 0.13
N THR A 28 2.99 -6.83 0.80
CA THR A 28 2.64 -7.51 2.04
C THR A 28 2.67 -6.51 3.19
N VAL A 29 1.51 -6.16 3.74
CA VAL A 29 1.41 -5.22 4.86
C VAL A 29 2.02 -5.83 6.13
N THR A 30 3.06 -5.21 6.65
CA THR A 30 3.77 -5.65 7.87
C THR A 30 3.33 -4.88 9.11
N SER A 31 2.84 -3.64 8.93
CA SER A 31 2.28 -2.83 10.02
C SER A 31 1.23 -1.87 9.48
N ALA A 32 0.19 -1.61 10.27
CA ALA A 32 -0.87 -0.68 9.92
C ALA A 32 -1.39 0.08 11.14
N THR A 33 -1.62 1.36 10.96
CA THR A 33 -2.28 2.27 11.89
C THR A 33 -3.38 3.00 11.12
N THR A 34 -4.19 3.81 11.79
CA THR A 34 -5.24 4.59 11.12
C THR A 34 -4.71 5.64 10.12
N THR A 35 -3.41 5.96 10.19
CA THR A 35 -2.78 7.00 9.36
C THR A 35 -1.54 6.55 8.59
N GLN A 36 -1.05 5.34 8.82
CA GLN A 36 0.15 4.82 8.18
C GLN A 36 0.05 3.32 7.93
N ILE A 37 0.47 2.90 6.75
CA ILE A 37 0.69 1.49 6.38
C ILE A 37 2.17 1.33 6.02
N ILE A 38 2.78 0.29 6.56
CA ILE A 38 4.12 -0.15 6.18
C ILE A 38 3.97 -1.51 5.53
N CYS A 39 4.55 -1.67 4.34
CA CYS A 39 4.46 -2.93 3.62
C CYS A 39 5.77 -3.26 2.90
N THR A 40 6.00 -4.55 2.66
CA THR A 40 7.17 -5.06 1.97
C THR A 40 6.81 -5.51 0.57
N ILE A 41 7.62 -5.08 -0.40
CA ILE A 41 7.47 -5.40 -1.82
C ILE A 41 8.52 -6.46 -2.16
N SER A 42 8.08 -7.61 -2.67
CA SER A 42 8.96 -8.59 -3.30
C SER A 42 9.49 -8.01 -4.61
N ALA A 43 10.81 -8.01 -4.79
CA ALA A 43 11.57 -7.38 -5.88
C ALA A 43 10.74 -6.99 -7.12
N ALA A 44 10.56 -5.69 -7.33
CA ALA A 44 9.97 -5.12 -8.54
C ALA A 44 11.10 -4.51 -9.40
N PRO A 45 10.98 -4.52 -10.74
CA PRO A 45 11.89 -3.79 -11.61
C PRO A 45 11.97 -2.30 -11.22
N SER A 46 13.07 -1.64 -11.60
CA SER A 46 13.14 -0.18 -11.53
C SER A 46 12.01 0.43 -12.37
N GLY A 47 11.27 1.37 -11.80
CA GLY A 47 10.13 1.98 -12.46
C GLY A 47 9.19 2.70 -11.49
N THR A 48 8.29 3.51 -12.04
CA THR A 48 7.24 4.18 -11.28
C THR A 48 5.96 3.35 -11.33
N TYR A 49 5.41 3.06 -10.15
CA TYR A 49 4.20 2.26 -9.98
C TYR A 49 3.13 3.07 -9.27
N ASN A 50 1.89 2.93 -9.71
CA ASN A 50 0.73 3.42 -8.98
C ASN A 50 0.44 2.51 -7.79
N VAL A 51 0.19 3.09 -6.62
CA VAL A 51 -0.13 2.38 -5.39
C VAL A 51 -1.58 2.65 -5.04
N GLN A 52 -2.34 1.57 -4.91
CA GLN A 52 -3.74 1.59 -4.52
C GLN A 52 -3.91 0.86 -3.18
N VAL A 53 -4.71 1.42 -2.29
CA VAL A 53 -5.02 0.82 -1.00
C VAL A 53 -6.52 0.60 -0.90
N ASN A 54 -6.95 -0.63 -0.67
CA ASN A 54 -8.33 -0.96 -0.35
C ASN A 54 -8.43 -1.37 1.12
N VAL A 55 -9.25 -0.65 1.86
CA VAL A 55 -9.48 -0.90 3.29
C VAL A 55 -10.81 -1.63 3.44
N ASP A 56 -10.79 -2.78 4.12
CA ASP A 56 -12.00 -3.58 4.32
C ASP A 56 -13.06 -2.78 5.10
N GLY A 57 -14.31 -2.87 4.65
CA GLY A 57 -15.43 -2.08 5.17
C GLY A 57 -15.40 -0.56 4.86
N LYS A 58 -14.37 -0.03 4.18
CA LYS A 58 -14.29 1.39 3.77
C LYS A 58 -14.10 1.59 2.26
N GLY A 59 -13.55 0.61 1.56
CA GLY A 59 -13.31 0.66 0.12
C GLY A 59 -11.94 1.23 -0.25
N LEU A 60 -11.83 1.72 -1.48
CA LEU A 60 -10.58 2.20 -2.06
C LEU A 60 -10.21 3.59 -1.49
N ALA A 61 -8.96 3.76 -1.08
CA ALA A 61 -8.42 5.04 -0.67
C ALA A 61 -8.43 6.03 -1.85
N SER A 62 -8.95 7.24 -1.62
CA SER A 62 -9.12 8.25 -2.67
C SER A 62 -7.80 8.79 -3.24
N ALA A 63 -6.69 8.65 -2.50
CA ALA A 63 -5.37 9.09 -2.94
C ALA A 63 -4.57 7.90 -3.49
N ILE A 64 -4.31 7.93 -4.79
CA ILE A 64 -3.33 7.09 -5.46
C ILE A 64 -1.94 7.69 -5.20
N SER A 65 -1.05 6.93 -4.55
CA SER A 65 0.34 7.34 -4.36
C SER A 65 1.20 6.75 -5.48
N SER A 66 2.19 7.49 -5.98
CA SER A 66 3.18 6.95 -6.92
C SER A 66 4.44 6.58 -6.15
N PHE A 67 4.94 5.37 -6.40
CA PHE A 67 6.18 4.87 -5.82
C PHE A 67 7.18 4.58 -6.92
N SER A 68 8.40 5.07 -6.79
CA SER A 68 9.47 4.82 -7.75
C SER A 68 10.52 3.90 -7.16
N VAL A 69 10.80 2.82 -7.87
CA VAL A 69 11.91 1.90 -7.61
C VAL A 69 13.08 2.37 -8.45
N THR A 70 14.19 2.74 -7.80
CA THR A 70 15.48 3.03 -8.44
C THR A 70 16.47 1.94 -8.13
#